data_AF-A0A0A2W5J5-F1
#
_entry.id   AF-A0A0A2W5J5-F1
#
_cell.length_a   1.000
_cell.length_b   1.000
_cell.length_c   1.000
_cell.angle_alpha   90.00
_cell.angle_beta   90.00
_cell.angle_gamma   90.00
#
_symmetry.space_group_name_H-M   'P 1'
#
loop_
_entity.id
_entity.type
_entity.pdbx_description
1 polymer ?
#
loop_
_entity_poly.entity_id
_entity_poly.type
_entity_poly.pdbx_seq_one_letter_code
_entity_poly.pdbx_strand_id
1 'polypeptide(L)'
;MSLVQSERKKAWAPRSRRGCYTCRSRRIKCDEHLPVCNKCLASDRACRYPALRLDRDEPRELPTLASKAALHQREPPDWNLAQGMLFFATVLVPMYERGQVATTSYRKQFPSQPHISHFFFPTGFLMMVTSHRIKMVCAERGVPVERGQGLGIEHLWRSFFGYMALALENLNRHILARSPAWYVINRTVDLLANELHIVDSLWRSHLRGFFAIVQLYGGVDTILKTSARLPYTAMNYCLVFTAVGNACSPVHDQIDGLYSWSEEDILSIYTHTFYFCFASPSILFLAVFRITRLRILVASGQSVDELQTTAETIAHSVHRFPTTDWTESYALPDDPLRSLLAAIFKVAAILYGLLSLPPDLARPFAGSYWDDAANDPVESARLHYRDMLLDMVWPTAKKVQLSRLSWIFAVLGVAYLDGPEDVQQRILQSLRAILRMEDVGGGAATMLKMFPLYWASGKLGWEQCYYKPCQVLC
;
A
#
# COMPACT_ATOMS: atom_id res chain seq x y z
N MET A 1 -14.17 96.89 -57.02
CA MET A 1 -15.42 96.18 -57.37
C MET A 1 -15.07 94.97 -58.21
N SER A 2 -15.19 93.75 -57.68
CA SER A 2 -15.44 92.56 -58.49
C SER A 2 -15.79 91.40 -57.57
N LEU A 3 -16.99 90.86 -57.77
CA LEU A 3 -17.57 89.72 -57.08
C LEU A 3 -16.85 88.45 -57.57
N VAL A 4 -15.99 87.86 -56.74
CA VAL A 4 -15.42 86.54 -57.02
C VAL A 4 -16.44 85.48 -56.62
N GLN A 5 -17.01 84.84 -57.64
CA GLN A 5 -17.83 83.64 -57.53
C GLN A 5 -17.01 82.52 -56.86
N SER A 6 -17.42 82.09 -55.66
CA SER A 6 -16.86 80.88 -55.05
C SER A 6 -17.49 79.65 -55.70
N GLU A 7 -16.68 78.85 -56.41
CA GLU A 7 -17.05 77.51 -56.84
C GLU A 7 -17.60 76.69 -55.66
N ARG A 8 -18.80 76.12 -55.81
CA ARG A 8 -19.34 75.13 -54.86
C ARG A 8 -18.50 73.85 -54.93
N LYS A 9 -17.50 73.75 -54.05
CA LYS A 9 -16.80 72.48 -53.77
C LYS A 9 -17.81 71.44 -53.27
N LYS A 10 -17.91 70.30 -53.95
CA LYS A 10 -18.70 69.15 -53.49
C LYS A 10 -18.08 68.58 -52.21
N ALA A 11 -18.59 68.97 -51.05
CA ALA A 11 -18.27 68.35 -49.78
C ALA A 11 -18.89 66.94 -49.74
N TRP A 12 -18.06 65.90 -49.75
CA TRP A 12 -18.50 64.53 -49.53
C TRP A 12 -18.84 64.35 -48.06
N ALA A 13 -20.13 64.46 -47.72
CA ALA A 13 -20.61 64.19 -46.38
C ALA A 13 -20.70 62.66 -46.12
N PRO A 14 -20.34 62.18 -44.91
CA PRO A 14 -20.40 60.76 -44.58
C PRO A 14 -21.83 60.21 -44.69
N ARG A 15 -21.95 58.97 -45.19
CA ARG A 15 -23.24 58.27 -45.37
C ARG A 15 -23.89 58.01 -44.01
N SER A 16 -25.15 58.38 -43.82
CA SER A 16 -25.84 58.12 -42.56
C SER A 16 -26.06 56.61 -42.38
N ARG A 17 -25.64 56.07 -41.24
CA ARG A 17 -25.68 54.63 -40.93
C ARG A 17 -27.08 54.12 -40.58
N ARG A 18 -28.05 55.00 -40.32
CA ARG A 18 -29.42 54.65 -39.87
C ARG A 18 -30.54 55.10 -40.82
N GLY A 19 -30.21 55.66 -41.98
CA GLY A 19 -31.20 56.07 -42.99
C GLY A 19 -32.11 54.92 -43.47
N CYS A 20 -33.33 55.25 -43.91
CA CYS A 20 -34.29 54.28 -44.44
C CYS A 20 -33.77 53.61 -45.73
N TYR A 21 -34.26 52.41 -46.03
CA TYR A 21 -33.87 51.65 -47.24
C TYR A 21 -34.15 52.45 -48.51
N THR A 22 -35.25 53.19 -48.56
CA THR A 22 -35.71 53.94 -49.73
C THR A 22 -34.79 55.12 -50.07
N CYS A 23 -34.26 55.82 -49.07
CA CYS A 23 -33.27 56.88 -49.31
C CYS A 23 -31.88 56.30 -49.62
N ARG A 24 -31.51 55.18 -48.99
CA ARG A 24 -30.25 54.48 -49.29
C ARG A 24 -30.19 53.96 -50.73
N SER A 25 -31.25 53.31 -51.21
CA SER A 25 -31.32 52.78 -52.58
C SER A 25 -31.21 53.90 -53.61
N ARG A 26 -31.79 55.07 -53.30
CA ARG A 26 -31.73 56.28 -54.13
C ARG A 26 -30.41 57.06 -53.98
N ARG A 27 -29.48 56.59 -53.15
CA ARG A 27 -28.17 57.23 -52.86
C ARG A 27 -28.29 58.70 -52.43
N ILE A 28 -29.37 59.06 -51.74
CA ILE A 28 -29.58 60.39 -51.14
C ILE A 28 -29.52 60.32 -49.61
N LYS A 29 -29.05 61.39 -48.96
CA LYS A 29 -29.00 61.46 -47.49
C LYS A 29 -30.42 61.42 -46.91
N CYS A 30 -30.67 60.49 -46.00
CA CYS A 30 -31.91 60.39 -45.22
C CYS A 30 -31.83 61.32 -44.01
N ASP A 31 -32.94 61.96 -43.67
CA ASP A 31 -33.12 62.79 -42.48
C ASP A 31 -33.49 61.97 -41.22
N GLU A 32 -33.65 60.66 -41.35
CA GLU A 32 -33.84 59.70 -40.25
C GLU A 32 -35.09 59.92 -39.38
N HIS A 33 -36.02 60.77 -39.84
CA HIS A 33 -37.30 60.99 -39.17
C HIS A 33 -38.19 59.73 -39.26
N LEU A 34 -38.80 59.37 -38.13
CA LEU A 34 -39.71 58.22 -37.98
C LEU A 34 -41.14 58.72 -37.77
N PRO A 35 -42.18 58.05 -38.29
CA PRO A 35 -42.14 56.76 -38.99
C PRO A 35 -41.72 56.83 -40.47
N VAL A 36 -41.81 58.02 -41.09
CA VAL A 36 -41.49 58.28 -42.49
C VAL A 36 -40.54 59.47 -42.58
N CYS A 37 -39.44 59.33 -43.32
CA CYS A 37 -38.50 60.43 -43.52
C CYS A 37 -39.10 61.52 -44.43
N ASN A 38 -38.77 62.79 -44.22
CA ASN A 38 -39.37 63.90 -44.97
C ASN A 38 -39.14 63.78 -46.48
N LYS A 39 -38.03 63.19 -46.91
CA LYS A 39 -37.77 62.94 -48.34
C LYS A 39 -38.65 61.87 -48.96
N CYS A 40 -39.05 60.87 -48.18
CA CYS A 40 -39.99 59.85 -48.64
C CYS A 40 -41.41 60.41 -48.64
N LEU A 41 -41.77 61.18 -47.61
CA LEU A 41 -43.06 61.86 -47.50
C LEU A 41 -43.29 62.83 -48.67
N ALA A 42 -42.33 63.74 -48.92
CA ALA A 42 -42.43 64.73 -50.00
C ALA A 42 -42.42 64.12 -51.42
N SER A 43 -41.96 62.87 -51.56
CA SER A 43 -41.92 62.18 -52.85
C SER A 43 -42.96 61.08 -53.01
N ASP A 44 -43.87 60.98 -52.04
CA ASP A 44 -44.92 59.96 -51.93
C ASP A 44 -44.41 58.52 -52.18
N ARG A 45 -43.35 58.15 -51.46
CA ARG A 45 -42.72 56.82 -51.57
C ARG A 45 -42.79 56.06 -50.26
N ALA A 46 -43.00 54.75 -50.35
CA ALA A 46 -42.95 53.84 -49.21
C ALA A 46 -41.60 53.96 -48.47
N CYS A 47 -41.64 54.46 -47.24
CA CYS A 47 -40.46 54.60 -46.38
C CYS A 47 -40.36 53.39 -45.47
N ARG A 48 -39.26 52.64 -45.57
CA ARG A 48 -39.01 51.49 -44.68
C ARG A 48 -37.68 51.65 -43.97
N TYR A 49 -37.74 51.67 -42.64
CA TYR A 49 -36.57 51.58 -41.78
C TYR A 49 -36.29 50.12 -41.39
N PRO A 50 -35.02 49.74 -41.13
CA PRO A 50 -34.72 48.47 -40.49
C PRO A 50 -35.40 48.43 -39.13
N ALA A 51 -36.21 47.40 -38.86
CA ALA A 51 -36.86 47.25 -37.56
C ALA A 51 -35.80 47.04 -36.46
N LEU A 52 -35.77 47.93 -35.47
CA LEU A 52 -35.03 47.70 -34.23
C LEU A 52 -35.79 46.61 -33.47
N ARG A 53 -35.17 45.44 -33.28
CA ARG A 53 -35.73 44.40 -32.43
C ARG A 53 -35.77 44.96 -30.99
N LEU A 54 -36.98 45.15 -30.48
CA LEU A 54 -37.26 45.43 -29.07
C LEU A 54 -37.45 44.07 -28.38
N ASP A 55 -36.62 43.79 -27.37
CA ASP A 55 -36.79 42.65 -26.48
C ASP A 55 -38.11 42.77 -25.69
N ARG A 56 -38.92 41.70 -25.72
CA ARG A 56 -39.98 41.42 -24.74
C ARG A 56 -39.98 39.93 -24.43
N ASP A 57 -39.89 39.63 -23.13
CA ASP A 57 -39.92 38.32 -22.50
C ASP A 57 -41.23 37.54 -22.78
N GLU A 58 -41.11 36.35 -23.38
CA GLU A 58 -41.60 35.05 -22.90
C GLU A 58 -41.14 33.92 -23.87
N PRO A 59 -40.99 32.67 -23.39
CA PRO A 59 -39.80 31.87 -23.67
C PRO A 59 -39.86 31.17 -25.03
N ARG A 60 -38.98 31.60 -25.94
CA ARG A 60 -38.76 30.93 -27.22
C ARG A 60 -37.38 30.31 -27.24
N GLU A 61 -37.35 29.01 -27.46
CA GLU A 61 -36.17 28.16 -27.58
C GLU A 61 -35.06 28.83 -28.39
N LEU A 62 -33.93 29.05 -27.73
CA LEU A 62 -32.68 29.45 -28.37
C LEU A 62 -32.29 28.34 -29.37
N PRO A 63 -31.83 28.66 -30.59
CA PRO A 63 -31.06 27.69 -31.35
C PRO A 63 -29.90 27.31 -30.45
N THR A 64 -29.83 26.04 -30.08
CA THR A 64 -28.80 25.46 -29.22
C THR A 64 -27.44 25.78 -29.82
N LEU A 65 -26.89 26.92 -29.39
CA LEU A 65 -25.47 27.22 -29.44
C LEU A 65 -24.82 25.95 -28.90
N ALA A 66 -24.02 25.31 -29.76
CA ALA A 66 -23.22 24.14 -29.46
C ALA A 66 -22.79 24.22 -28.00
N SER A 67 -23.43 23.35 -27.22
CA SER A 67 -23.26 23.12 -25.80
C SER A 67 -22.15 23.97 -25.17
N LYS A 68 -22.51 24.92 -24.29
CA LYS A 68 -21.67 25.18 -23.09
C LYS A 68 -21.74 23.96 -22.17
N ALA A 69 -21.53 22.76 -22.71
CA ALA A 69 -20.84 21.74 -21.97
C ALA A 69 -19.58 22.47 -21.51
N ALA A 70 -19.32 22.41 -20.21
CA ALA A 70 -17.93 22.45 -19.81
C ALA A 70 -17.15 21.63 -20.84
N LEU A 71 -16.00 22.12 -21.30
CA LEU A 71 -15.02 21.22 -21.89
C LEU A 71 -14.66 20.21 -20.80
N HIS A 72 -15.57 19.26 -20.51
CA HIS A 72 -15.23 17.94 -20.10
C HIS A 72 -14.40 17.48 -21.29
N GLN A 73 -13.08 17.65 -21.17
CA GLN A 73 -12.23 16.57 -21.62
C GLN A 73 -12.87 15.33 -21.02
N ARG A 74 -13.65 14.61 -21.84
CA ARG A 74 -14.00 13.24 -21.52
C ARG A 74 -12.64 12.58 -21.53
N GLU A 75 -12.07 12.46 -20.33
CA GLU A 75 -10.93 11.61 -20.10
C GLU A 75 -11.23 10.31 -20.87
N PRO A 76 -10.32 9.88 -21.77
CA PRO A 76 -10.54 8.65 -22.51
C PRO A 76 -10.95 7.51 -21.58
N PRO A 77 -11.70 6.48 -22.06
CA PRO A 77 -12.16 5.35 -21.23
C PRO A 77 -11.07 4.70 -20.37
N ASP A 78 -9.80 4.87 -20.75
CA ASP A 78 -8.63 4.32 -20.08
C ASP A 78 -7.65 5.38 -19.53
N TRP A 79 -8.08 6.63 -19.35
CA TRP A 79 -7.19 7.70 -18.89
C TRP A 79 -6.51 7.39 -17.56
N ASN A 80 -7.28 6.91 -16.58
CA ASN A 80 -6.76 6.49 -15.29
C ASN A 80 -5.71 5.38 -15.45
N LEU A 81 -5.94 4.45 -16.38
CA LEU A 81 -5.02 3.35 -16.67
C LEU A 81 -3.74 3.84 -17.33
N ALA A 82 -3.84 4.76 -18.30
CA ALA A 82 -2.68 5.39 -18.94
C ALA A 82 -1.84 6.20 -17.93
N GLN A 83 -2.49 7.02 -17.09
CA GLN A 83 -1.83 7.76 -16.01
C GLN A 83 -1.20 6.82 -14.98
N GLY A 84 -1.88 5.71 -14.68
CA GLY A 84 -1.36 4.70 -13.79
C GLY A 84 -0.13 3.98 -14.35
N MET A 85 -0.14 3.64 -15.63
CA MET A 85 1.02 3.04 -16.33
C MET A 85 2.21 3.99 -16.36
N LEU A 86 1.97 5.28 -16.64
CA LEU A 86 3.02 6.29 -16.60
C LEU A 86 3.63 6.37 -15.19
N PHE A 87 2.80 6.51 -14.15
CA PHE A 87 3.26 6.55 -12.77
C PHE A 87 4.01 5.27 -12.37
N PHE A 88 3.50 4.10 -12.75
CA PHE A 88 4.15 2.83 -12.48
C PHE A 88 5.55 2.78 -13.11
N ALA A 89 5.68 3.13 -14.39
CA ALA A 89 6.93 3.08 -15.12
C ALA A 89 7.95 4.12 -14.65
N THR A 90 7.52 5.35 -14.32
CA THR A 90 8.44 6.45 -13.98
C THR A 90 8.72 6.59 -12.49
N VAL A 91 7.85 6.06 -11.63
CA VAL A 91 7.96 6.20 -10.17
C VAL A 91 8.17 4.84 -9.50
N LEU A 92 7.24 3.89 -9.70
CA LEU A 92 7.25 2.65 -8.94
C LEU A 92 8.36 1.68 -9.36
N VAL A 93 8.60 1.49 -10.65
CA VAL A 93 9.67 0.62 -11.13
C VAL A 93 11.05 1.08 -10.60
N PRO A 94 11.45 2.36 -10.75
CA PRO A 94 12.69 2.85 -10.16
C PRO A 94 12.74 2.74 -8.63
N MET A 95 11.61 2.96 -7.94
CA MET A 95 11.51 2.81 -6.49
C MET A 95 11.83 1.37 -6.05
N TYR A 96 11.22 0.37 -6.69
CA TYR A 96 11.47 -1.03 -6.38
C TYR A 96 12.90 -1.48 -6.73
N GLU A 97 13.49 -0.96 -7.80
CA GLU A 97 14.87 -1.28 -8.18
C GLU A 97 15.89 -0.79 -7.15
N ARG A 98 15.69 0.39 -6.53
CA ARG A 98 16.60 0.92 -5.49
C ARG A 98 16.66 0.05 -4.23
N GLY A 99 15.59 -0.66 -3.92
CA GLY A 99 15.48 -1.46 -2.70
C GLY A 99 16.18 -2.81 -2.77
N GLN A 100 16.54 -3.35 -3.95
CA GLN A 100 16.91 -4.76 -4.06
C GLN A 100 18.34 -5.05 -3.55
N VAL A 101 18.48 -6.06 -2.68
CA VAL A 101 19.78 -6.53 -2.12
C VAL A 101 20.36 -7.70 -2.91
N ALA A 102 19.53 -8.41 -3.67
CA ALA A 102 19.93 -9.47 -4.58
C ALA A 102 19.24 -9.24 -5.93
N THR A 103 19.82 -9.77 -7.02
CA THR A 103 19.21 -9.79 -8.35
C THR A 103 17.99 -10.70 -8.36
N THR A 104 16.89 -10.23 -7.79
CA THR A 104 15.65 -10.99 -7.80
C THR A 104 15.05 -10.92 -9.20
N SER A 105 14.42 -12.03 -9.60
CA SER A 105 13.60 -12.16 -10.80
C SER A 105 12.41 -11.20 -10.85
N TYR A 106 12.27 -10.23 -9.94
CA TYR A 106 11.19 -9.23 -9.91
C TYR A 106 11.05 -8.48 -11.23
N ARG A 107 12.15 -8.04 -11.86
CA ARG A 107 12.09 -7.44 -13.21
C ARG A 107 11.54 -8.41 -14.26
N LYS A 108 11.80 -9.72 -14.11
CA LYS A 108 11.28 -10.78 -14.98
C LYS A 108 9.81 -11.11 -14.72
N GLN A 109 9.22 -10.64 -13.60
CA GLN A 109 7.79 -10.80 -13.31
C GLN A 109 6.92 -9.81 -14.07
N PHE A 110 7.49 -8.69 -14.54
CA PHE A 110 6.79 -7.75 -15.39
C PHE A 110 6.99 -8.11 -16.86
N PRO A 111 5.92 -8.00 -17.69
CA PRO A 111 6.05 -8.17 -19.13
C PRO A 111 7.12 -7.22 -19.68
N SER A 112 7.96 -7.71 -20.60
CA SER A 112 8.97 -6.87 -21.27
C SER A 112 8.35 -5.74 -22.11
N GLN A 113 7.07 -5.87 -22.48
CA GLN A 113 6.29 -4.87 -23.20
C GLN A 113 4.88 -4.75 -22.58
N PRO A 114 4.72 -4.01 -21.47
CA PRO A 114 3.40 -3.75 -20.92
C PRO A 114 2.64 -2.80 -21.85
N HIS A 115 1.52 -3.25 -22.41
CA HIS A 115 0.64 -2.42 -23.26
C HIS A 115 -0.79 -2.48 -22.75
N ILE A 116 -1.49 -1.35 -22.82
CA ILE A 116 -2.84 -1.16 -22.26
C ILE A 116 -3.86 -2.16 -22.81
N SER A 117 -3.74 -2.52 -24.09
CA SER A 117 -4.62 -3.49 -24.76
C SER A 117 -4.42 -4.95 -24.31
N HIS A 118 -3.33 -5.26 -23.61
CA HIS A 118 -3.01 -6.61 -23.13
C HIS A 118 -2.94 -6.66 -21.60
N PHE A 119 -3.42 -5.62 -20.92
CA PHE A 119 -3.36 -5.53 -19.47
C PHE A 119 -4.55 -6.27 -18.84
N PHE A 120 -4.28 -7.48 -18.32
CA PHE A 120 -5.34 -8.41 -17.91
C PHE A 120 -6.09 -8.02 -16.62
N PHE A 121 -5.65 -6.99 -15.89
CA PHE A 121 -6.17 -6.66 -14.55
C PHE A 121 -6.18 -5.17 -14.19
N PRO A 122 -6.88 -4.33 -14.96
CA PRO A 122 -6.83 -2.87 -14.80
C PRO A 122 -7.26 -2.40 -13.40
N THR A 123 -8.29 -3.03 -12.80
CA THR A 123 -8.81 -2.63 -11.48
C THR A 123 -7.78 -2.78 -10.36
N GLY A 124 -7.15 -3.96 -10.23
CA GLY A 124 -6.16 -4.21 -9.18
C GLY A 124 -4.92 -3.35 -9.34
N PHE A 125 -4.51 -3.08 -10.58
CA PHE A 125 -3.41 -2.17 -10.88
C PHE A 125 -3.73 -0.72 -10.51
N LEU A 126 -4.92 -0.22 -10.84
CA LEU A 126 -5.34 1.13 -10.48
C LEU A 126 -5.45 1.29 -8.97
N MET A 127 -5.94 0.26 -8.26
CA MET A 127 -5.92 0.20 -6.81
C MET A 127 -4.49 0.32 -6.27
N MET A 128 -3.55 -0.44 -6.82
CA MET A 128 -2.14 -0.40 -6.45
C MET A 128 -1.49 0.96 -6.67
N VAL A 129 -1.66 1.53 -7.86
CA VAL A 129 -1.14 2.88 -8.16
C VAL A 129 -1.72 3.91 -7.20
N THR A 130 -3.03 3.84 -6.93
CA THR A 130 -3.70 4.78 -6.03
C THR A 130 -3.20 4.62 -4.59
N SER A 131 -3.02 3.39 -4.11
CA SER A 131 -2.45 3.10 -2.78
C SER A 131 -1.04 3.69 -2.64
N HIS A 132 -0.16 3.50 -3.63
CA HIS A 132 1.17 4.09 -3.60
C HIS A 132 1.16 5.61 -3.62
N ARG A 133 0.26 6.24 -4.38
CA ARG A 133 0.13 7.71 -4.38
C ARG A 133 -0.26 8.25 -3.00
N ILE A 134 -1.22 7.61 -2.33
CA ILE A 134 -1.60 7.96 -0.96
C ILE A 134 -0.37 7.83 -0.04
N LYS A 135 0.32 6.70 -0.13
CA LYS A 135 1.48 6.38 0.69
C LYS A 135 2.62 7.37 0.53
N MET A 136 2.97 7.76 -0.70
CA MET A 136 4.03 8.75 -0.94
C MET A 136 3.72 10.08 -0.29
N VAL A 137 2.46 10.55 -0.37
CA VAL A 137 2.04 11.79 0.30
C VAL A 137 2.16 11.68 1.82
N CYS A 138 1.75 10.55 2.41
CA CYS A 138 1.89 10.30 3.85
C CYS A 138 3.38 10.22 4.28
N ALA A 139 4.22 9.53 3.51
CA ALA A 139 5.65 9.38 3.77
C ALA A 139 6.39 10.72 3.73
N GLU A 140 6.08 11.57 2.75
CA GLU A 140 6.65 12.92 2.60
C GLU A 140 6.30 13.83 3.79
N ARG A 141 5.12 13.61 4.40
CA ARG A 141 4.66 14.29 5.61
C ARG A 141 5.11 13.61 6.91
N GLY A 142 5.68 12.40 6.83
CA GLY A 142 6.07 11.60 7.97
C GLY A 142 4.90 11.18 8.86
N VAL A 143 3.73 10.93 8.26
CA VAL A 143 2.51 10.51 8.97
C VAL A 143 2.11 9.09 8.56
N PRO A 144 1.39 8.34 9.43
CA PRO A 144 0.79 7.06 9.07
C PRO A 144 -0.15 7.17 7.87
N VAL A 145 -0.28 6.08 7.10
CA VAL A 145 -1.25 6.01 6.00
C VAL A 145 -2.64 5.78 6.58
N GLU A 146 -3.30 6.88 6.89
CA GLU A 146 -4.62 6.90 7.53
C GLU A 146 -5.52 7.94 6.86
N ARG A 147 -6.79 7.60 6.71
CA ARG A 147 -7.78 8.49 6.09
C ARG A 147 -8.17 9.61 7.05
N GLY A 148 -8.58 10.78 6.54
CA GLY A 148 -9.08 11.87 7.36
C GLY A 148 -8.01 12.75 8.02
N GLN A 149 -6.73 12.57 7.65
CA GLN A 149 -5.61 13.36 8.18
C GLN A 149 -5.48 14.78 7.60
N GLY A 150 -6.44 15.25 6.81
CA GLY A 150 -6.43 16.62 6.26
C GLY A 150 -5.38 16.88 5.16
N LEU A 151 -4.82 15.84 4.55
CA LEU A 151 -3.75 15.96 3.54
C LEU A 151 -4.23 16.39 2.14
N GLY A 152 -5.52 16.69 1.95
CA GLY A 152 -6.08 17.07 0.64
C GLY A 152 -6.23 15.91 -0.37
N ILE A 153 -6.01 14.66 0.06
CA ILE A 153 -6.00 13.46 -0.80
C ILE A 153 -7.26 12.59 -0.70
N GLU A 154 -8.38 13.13 -0.18
CA GLU A 154 -9.64 12.36 -0.03
C GLU A 154 -10.21 11.83 -1.36
N HIS A 155 -9.84 12.46 -2.49
CA HIS A 155 -10.19 11.94 -3.82
C HIS A 155 -9.43 10.64 -4.15
N LEU A 156 -8.17 10.49 -3.71
CA LEU A 156 -7.41 9.25 -3.87
C LEU A 156 -8.00 8.13 -3.02
N TRP A 157 -8.38 8.43 -1.77
CA TRP A 157 -9.06 7.46 -0.90
C TRP A 157 -10.37 6.96 -1.51
N ARG A 158 -11.20 7.87 -2.05
CA ARG A 158 -12.43 7.49 -2.76
C ARG A 158 -12.16 6.58 -3.96
N SER A 159 -11.16 6.91 -4.78
CA SER A 159 -10.75 6.07 -5.90
C SER A 159 -10.23 4.69 -5.45
N PHE A 160 -9.38 4.67 -4.42
CA PHE A 160 -8.83 3.43 -3.85
C PHE A 160 -9.93 2.47 -3.42
N PHE A 161 -10.86 2.92 -2.57
CA PHE A 161 -11.97 2.09 -2.11
C PHE A 161 -12.94 1.72 -3.24
N GLY A 162 -13.14 2.60 -4.23
CA GLY A 162 -13.90 2.28 -5.44
C GLY A 162 -13.28 1.14 -6.24
N TYR A 163 -11.96 1.17 -6.47
CA TYR A 163 -11.25 0.07 -7.14
C TYR A 163 -11.23 -1.20 -6.30
N MET A 164 -11.12 -1.09 -4.98
CA MET A 164 -11.18 -2.24 -4.07
C MET A 164 -12.54 -2.95 -4.13
N ALA A 165 -13.64 -2.20 -4.15
CA ALA A 165 -14.99 -2.77 -4.31
C ALA A 165 -15.14 -3.53 -5.64
N LEU A 166 -14.67 -2.94 -6.74
CA LEU A 166 -14.66 -3.60 -8.06
C LEU A 166 -13.76 -4.84 -8.09
N ALA A 167 -12.59 -4.79 -7.43
CA ALA A 167 -11.67 -5.91 -7.34
C ALA A 167 -12.29 -7.08 -6.55
N LEU A 168 -12.98 -6.78 -5.44
CA LEU A 168 -13.74 -7.76 -4.66
C LEU A 168 -14.88 -8.40 -5.46
N GLU A 169 -15.67 -7.61 -6.19
CA GLU A 169 -16.74 -8.13 -7.04
C GLU A 169 -16.19 -9.08 -8.12
N ASN A 170 -15.11 -8.68 -8.78
CA ASN A 170 -14.43 -9.52 -9.77
C ASN A 170 -13.88 -10.81 -9.15
N LEU A 171 -13.21 -10.72 -8.00
CA LEU A 171 -12.69 -11.88 -7.28
C LEU A 171 -13.81 -12.87 -6.94
N ASN A 172 -14.91 -12.38 -6.39
CA ASN A 172 -16.08 -13.22 -6.06
C ASN A 172 -16.63 -13.95 -7.29
N ARG A 173 -16.73 -13.25 -8.44
CA ARG A 173 -17.16 -13.86 -9.70
C ARG A 173 -16.24 -14.99 -10.13
N HIS A 174 -14.92 -14.81 -10.00
CA HIS A 174 -13.92 -15.82 -10.36
C HIS A 174 -13.88 -17.02 -9.39
N ILE A 175 -14.12 -16.79 -8.09
CA ILE A 175 -14.29 -17.86 -7.10
C ILE A 175 -15.51 -18.72 -7.45
N LEU A 176 -16.67 -18.08 -7.71
CA LEU A 176 -17.90 -18.79 -8.08
C LEU A 176 -17.75 -19.57 -9.40
N ALA A 177 -17.05 -18.99 -10.37
CA ALA A 177 -16.77 -19.63 -11.65
C ALA A 177 -15.68 -20.71 -11.58
N ARG A 178 -15.11 -21.01 -10.40
CA ARG A 178 -14.01 -21.98 -10.20
C ARG A 178 -12.84 -21.72 -11.16
N SER A 179 -12.47 -20.44 -11.31
CA SER A 179 -11.31 -20.04 -12.10
C SER A 179 -10.02 -20.70 -11.59
N PRO A 180 -8.92 -20.73 -12.36
CA PRO A 180 -7.68 -21.37 -11.93
C PRO A 180 -7.18 -20.83 -10.57
N ALA A 181 -6.69 -21.74 -9.69
CA ALA A 181 -6.26 -21.40 -8.33
C ALA A 181 -5.25 -20.24 -8.29
N TRP A 182 -4.25 -20.28 -9.17
CA TRP A 182 -3.22 -19.24 -9.26
C TRP A 182 -3.82 -17.85 -9.49
N TYR A 183 -4.88 -17.73 -10.29
CA TYR A 183 -5.51 -16.46 -10.60
C TYR A 183 -6.19 -15.90 -9.34
N VAL A 184 -7.02 -16.73 -8.70
CA VAL A 184 -7.79 -16.34 -7.50
C VAL A 184 -6.86 -15.99 -6.34
N ILE A 185 -5.79 -16.76 -6.14
CA ILE A 185 -4.77 -16.49 -5.12
C ILE A 185 -4.07 -15.16 -5.39
N ASN A 186 -3.59 -14.91 -6.61
CA ASN A 186 -2.94 -13.64 -6.94
C ASN A 186 -3.89 -12.45 -6.77
N ARG A 187 -5.18 -12.58 -7.12
CA ARG A 187 -6.17 -11.51 -6.92
C ARG A 187 -6.47 -11.24 -5.44
N THR A 188 -6.42 -12.27 -4.59
CA THR A 188 -6.55 -12.11 -3.14
C THR A 188 -5.33 -11.36 -2.57
N VAL A 189 -4.13 -11.68 -3.04
CA VAL A 189 -2.91 -10.98 -2.64
C VAL A 189 -2.89 -9.52 -3.11
N ASP A 190 -3.42 -9.21 -4.29
CA ASP A 190 -3.57 -7.81 -4.73
C ASP A 190 -4.36 -6.99 -3.70
N LEU A 191 -5.46 -7.52 -3.14
CA LEU A 191 -6.23 -6.82 -2.10
C LEU A 191 -5.41 -6.66 -0.82
N LEU A 192 -4.82 -7.75 -0.33
CA LEU A 192 -4.02 -7.77 0.89
C LEU A 192 -2.84 -6.79 0.82
N ALA A 193 -2.01 -6.88 -0.22
CA ALA A 193 -0.79 -6.09 -0.36
C ALA A 193 -1.07 -4.58 -0.33
N ASN A 194 -2.19 -4.17 -0.93
CA ASN A 194 -2.57 -2.78 -0.99
C ASN A 194 -3.18 -2.24 0.30
N GLU A 195 -3.86 -3.09 1.08
CA GLU A 195 -4.40 -2.73 2.38
C GLU A 195 -3.37 -2.77 3.51
N LEU A 196 -2.31 -3.58 3.40
CA LEU A 196 -1.26 -3.69 4.42
C LEU A 196 -0.50 -2.39 4.68
N HIS A 197 -0.58 -1.41 3.78
CA HIS A 197 -0.02 -0.07 4.00
C HIS A 197 -0.87 0.78 4.94
N ILE A 198 -2.18 0.51 5.03
CA ILE A 198 -3.16 1.35 5.72
C ILE A 198 -3.24 0.98 7.20
N VAL A 199 -3.31 1.99 8.06
CA VAL A 199 -3.55 1.82 9.51
C VAL A 199 -4.95 1.21 9.72
N ASP A 200 -5.05 0.24 10.64
CA ASP A 200 -6.30 -0.46 10.97
C ASP A 200 -6.98 -1.17 9.76
N SER A 201 -6.16 -1.70 8.83
CA SER A 201 -6.63 -2.41 7.64
C SER A 201 -7.29 -3.77 7.92
N LEU A 202 -8.02 -4.29 6.92
CA LEU A 202 -8.70 -5.59 6.99
C LEU A 202 -7.78 -6.77 6.60
N TRP A 203 -6.46 -6.63 6.78
CA TRP A 203 -5.44 -7.61 6.37
C TRP A 203 -5.75 -9.05 6.83
N ARG A 204 -6.29 -9.21 8.05
CA ARG A 204 -6.68 -10.52 8.60
C ARG A 204 -7.80 -11.18 7.81
N SER A 205 -8.78 -10.40 7.35
CA SER A 205 -9.91 -10.92 6.56
C SER A 205 -9.43 -11.46 5.22
N HIS A 206 -8.48 -10.79 4.57
CA HIS A 206 -7.87 -11.27 3.33
C HIS A 206 -7.06 -12.54 3.54
N LEU A 207 -6.28 -12.63 4.62
CA LEU A 207 -5.52 -13.84 4.95
C LEU A 207 -6.45 -15.03 5.26
N ARG A 208 -7.52 -14.81 6.02
CA ARG A 208 -8.55 -15.84 6.27
C ARG A 208 -9.20 -16.30 4.96
N GLY A 209 -9.55 -15.36 4.09
CA GLY A 209 -10.04 -15.65 2.74
C GLY A 209 -9.04 -16.45 1.90
N PHE A 210 -7.76 -16.09 1.96
CA PHE A 210 -6.68 -16.82 1.29
C PHE A 210 -6.61 -18.29 1.74
N PHE A 211 -6.61 -18.58 3.05
CA PHE A 211 -6.57 -19.97 3.52
C PHE A 211 -7.84 -20.74 3.13
N ALA A 212 -9.01 -20.10 3.19
CA ALA A 212 -10.25 -20.71 2.72
C ALA A 212 -10.19 -21.04 1.22
N ILE A 213 -9.60 -20.16 0.41
CA ILE A 213 -9.35 -20.39 -1.02
C ILE A 213 -8.37 -21.55 -1.22
N VAL A 214 -7.25 -21.59 -0.49
CA VAL A 214 -6.29 -22.70 -0.61
C VAL A 214 -6.96 -24.03 -0.29
N GLN A 215 -7.79 -24.08 0.77
CA GLN A 215 -8.58 -25.25 1.11
C GLN A 215 -9.59 -25.62 0.02
N LEU A 216 -10.26 -24.62 -0.58
CA LEU A 216 -11.23 -24.81 -1.68
C LEU A 216 -10.61 -25.49 -2.90
N TYR A 217 -9.31 -25.27 -3.15
CA TYR A 217 -8.55 -25.88 -4.25
C TYR A 217 -7.78 -27.15 -3.84
N GLY A 218 -8.07 -27.72 -2.65
CA GLY A 218 -7.52 -29.00 -2.22
C GLY A 218 -6.17 -28.92 -1.53
N GLY A 219 -5.79 -27.75 -1.00
CA GLY A 219 -4.55 -27.57 -0.24
C GLY A 219 -3.33 -27.23 -1.08
N VAL A 220 -2.19 -27.02 -0.41
CA VAL A 220 -0.94 -26.56 -1.01
C VAL A 220 -0.43 -27.54 -2.07
N ASP A 221 -0.24 -28.80 -1.72
CA ASP A 221 0.25 -29.84 -2.63
C ASP A 221 -0.57 -29.95 -3.93
N THR A 222 -1.91 -29.98 -3.82
CA THR A 222 -2.81 -30.04 -4.99
C THR A 222 -2.62 -28.82 -5.90
N ILE A 223 -2.54 -27.62 -5.33
CA ILE A 223 -2.34 -26.38 -6.09
C ILE A 223 -1.00 -26.42 -6.83
N LEU A 224 0.07 -26.85 -6.17
CA LEU A 224 1.42 -26.90 -6.75
C LEU A 224 1.52 -27.95 -7.87
N LYS A 225 0.78 -29.05 -7.80
CA LYS A 225 0.76 -30.10 -8.83
C LYS A 225 -0.13 -29.77 -10.04
N THR A 226 -1.23 -29.04 -9.83
CA THR A 226 -2.28 -28.88 -10.85
C THR A 226 -2.33 -27.50 -11.50
N SER A 227 -1.71 -26.48 -10.89
CA SER A 227 -1.80 -25.11 -11.41
C SER A 227 -0.91 -24.92 -12.65
N ALA A 228 -1.51 -24.44 -13.73
CA ALA A 228 -0.78 -24.08 -14.96
C ALA A 228 0.28 -22.97 -14.74
N ARG A 229 0.13 -22.16 -13.68
CA ARG A 229 1.11 -21.18 -13.21
C ARG A 229 1.25 -21.32 -11.71
N LEU A 230 2.48 -21.42 -11.21
CA LEU A 230 2.72 -21.66 -9.79
C LEU A 230 2.66 -20.34 -9.01
N PRO A 231 1.74 -20.18 -8.03
CA PRO A 231 1.55 -18.92 -7.31
C PRO A 231 2.51 -18.77 -6.11
N TYR A 232 3.75 -19.25 -6.20
CA TYR A 232 4.68 -19.30 -5.06
C TYR A 232 4.87 -17.95 -4.38
N THR A 233 5.12 -16.87 -5.14
CA THR A 233 5.32 -15.53 -4.56
C THR A 233 4.09 -15.05 -3.78
N ALA A 234 2.89 -15.28 -4.32
CA ALA A 234 1.64 -14.89 -3.67
C ALA A 234 1.39 -15.72 -2.40
N MET A 235 1.61 -17.03 -2.45
CA MET A 235 1.47 -17.91 -1.28
C MET A 235 2.51 -17.60 -0.21
N ASN A 236 3.76 -17.34 -0.59
CA ASN A 236 4.84 -16.95 0.30
C ASN A 236 4.53 -15.64 1.02
N TYR A 237 4.00 -14.64 0.30
CA TYR A 237 3.54 -13.38 0.87
C TYR A 237 2.50 -13.61 1.98
N CYS A 238 1.42 -14.35 1.69
CA CYS A 238 0.39 -14.66 2.69
C CYS A 238 0.94 -15.49 3.87
N LEU A 239 1.81 -16.46 3.61
CA LEU A 239 2.44 -17.31 4.62
C LEU A 239 3.22 -16.46 5.62
N VAL A 240 4.10 -15.58 5.15
CA VAL A 240 4.95 -14.75 6.01
C VAL A 240 4.13 -13.75 6.83
N PHE A 241 3.18 -13.05 6.20
CA PHE A 241 2.32 -12.12 6.92
C PHE A 241 1.43 -12.84 7.96
N THR A 242 1.01 -14.07 7.68
CA THR A 242 0.26 -14.88 8.66
C THR A 242 1.15 -15.31 9.81
N ALA A 243 2.31 -15.92 9.53
CA ALA A 243 3.20 -16.45 10.56
C ALA A 243 3.68 -15.35 11.52
N VAL A 244 4.12 -14.21 10.97
CA VAL A 244 4.56 -13.07 11.76
C VAL A 244 3.39 -12.35 12.43
N GLY A 245 2.27 -12.21 11.73
CA GLY A 245 1.04 -11.63 12.30
C GLY A 245 0.55 -12.42 13.51
N ASN A 246 0.54 -13.76 13.42
CA ASN A 246 0.20 -14.67 14.51
C ASN A 246 1.21 -14.57 15.67
N ALA A 247 2.51 -14.49 15.38
CA ALA A 247 3.53 -14.25 16.39
C ALA A 247 3.29 -12.94 17.16
N CYS A 248 2.79 -11.89 16.49
CA CYS A 248 2.43 -10.59 17.08
C CYS A 248 0.91 -10.44 17.33
N SER A 249 0.22 -11.54 17.61
CA SER A 249 -1.19 -11.56 18.03
C SER A 249 -1.34 -12.30 19.36
N PRO A 250 -2.41 -12.04 20.11
CA PRO A 250 -2.65 -12.78 21.34
C PRO A 250 -3.10 -14.20 21.04
N VAL A 251 -2.81 -15.14 21.94
CA VAL A 251 -3.06 -16.60 21.74
C VAL A 251 -4.50 -16.95 21.39
N HIS A 252 -5.47 -16.11 21.75
CA HIS A 252 -6.90 -16.32 21.50
C HIS A 252 -7.43 -15.61 20.24
N ASP A 253 -6.60 -14.86 19.50
CA ASP A 253 -7.00 -14.18 18.26
C ASP A 253 -5.98 -14.45 17.13
N GLN A 254 -5.84 -15.71 16.76
CA GLN A 254 -4.93 -16.18 15.73
C GLN A 254 -5.63 -16.31 14.36
N ILE A 255 -4.83 -16.45 13.29
CA ILE A 255 -5.32 -16.86 11.97
C ILE A 255 -5.06 -18.37 11.85
N ASP A 256 -6.10 -19.16 12.07
CA ASP A 256 -5.94 -20.61 12.28
C ASP A 256 -5.64 -21.40 11.01
N GLY A 257 -5.94 -20.81 9.84
CA GLY A 257 -5.77 -21.48 8.54
C GLY A 257 -4.33 -21.93 8.24
N LEU A 258 -3.32 -21.33 8.87
CA LEU A 258 -1.94 -21.78 8.72
C LEU A 258 -1.65 -23.08 9.48
N TYR A 259 -2.33 -23.34 10.59
CA TYR A 259 -2.09 -24.54 11.41
C TYR A 259 -2.64 -25.82 10.78
N SER A 260 -3.43 -25.72 9.71
CA SER A 260 -3.85 -26.87 8.92
C SER A 260 -2.81 -27.31 7.88
N TRP A 261 -1.73 -26.54 7.67
CA TRP A 261 -0.66 -26.89 6.75
C TRP A 261 0.38 -27.77 7.43
N SER A 262 0.94 -28.72 6.68
CA SER A 262 2.11 -29.46 7.14
C SER A 262 3.37 -28.58 7.13
N GLU A 263 4.39 -28.94 7.91
CA GLU A 263 5.66 -28.21 7.85
C GLU A 263 6.35 -28.35 6.49
N GLU A 264 6.13 -29.47 5.80
CA GLU A 264 6.61 -29.68 4.43
C GLU A 264 5.95 -28.69 3.46
N ASP A 265 4.63 -28.49 3.55
CA ASP A 265 3.92 -27.49 2.75
C ASP A 265 4.43 -26.08 3.05
N ILE A 266 4.60 -25.73 4.33
CA ILE A 266 5.14 -24.42 4.75
C ILE A 266 6.51 -24.19 4.14
N LEU A 267 7.43 -25.15 4.25
CA LEU A 267 8.78 -25.02 3.72
C LEU A 267 8.79 -24.99 2.19
N SER A 268 7.97 -25.80 1.50
CA SER A 268 7.87 -25.82 0.04
C SER A 268 7.51 -24.45 -0.55
N ILE A 269 6.71 -23.67 0.19
CA ILE A 269 6.33 -22.30 -0.19
C ILE A 269 7.39 -21.29 0.27
N TYR A 270 7.91 -21.43 1.49
CA TYR A 270 8.86 -20.48 2.08
C TYR A 270 10.18 -20.45 1.30
N THR A 271 10.72 -21.60 0.93
CA THR A 271 12.06 -21.73 0.32
C THR A 271 12.06 -21.57 -1.21
N HIS A 272 10.93 -21.19 -1.82
CA HIS A 272 10.90 -20.95 -3.26
C HIS A 272 11.65 -19.68 -3.66
N THR A 273 11.67 -18.65 -2.81
CA THR A 273 12.33 -17.39 -3.10
C THR A 273 12.82 -16.71 -1.83
N PHE A 274 13.93 -15.98 -1.91
CA PHE A 274 14.36 -15.12 -0.82
C PHE A 274 13.35 -13.99 -0.64
N TYR A 275 12.51 -14.10 0.38
CA TYR A 275 11.45 -13.14 0.60
C TYR A 275 12.00 -11.88 1.29
N PHE A 276 12.03 -10.78 0.54
CA PHE A 276 12.77 -9.58 0.95
C PHE A 276 12.15 -8.82 2.14
N CYS A 277 10.83 -8.95 2.40
CA CYS A 277 10.20 -8.30 3.56
C CYS A 277 10.44 -9.06 4.88
N PHE A 278 10.89 -10.32 4.81
CA PHE A 278 11.24 -11.12 5.99
C PHE A 278 12.39 -12.05 5.64
N ALA A 279 13.60 -11.49 5.67
CA ALA A 279 14.85 -12.13 5.25
C ALA A 279 15.38 -13.19 6.24
N SER A 280 14.49 -13.94 6.89
CA SER A 280 14.86 -14.98 7.84
C SER A 280 15.28 -16.26 7.12
N PRO A 281 16.36 -16.91 7.55
CA PRO A 281 16.61 -18.30 7.21
C PRO A 281 15.41 -19.22 7.47
N SER A 282 15.20 -20.21 6.61
CA SER A 282 14.06 -21.14 6.67
C SER A 282 13.93 -21.85 8.03
N ILE A 283 15.04 -22.32 8.60
CA ILE A 283 15.08 -22.95 9.92
C ILE A 283 14.62 -21.97 11.01
N LEU A 284 15.06 -20.72 10.95
CA LEU A 284 14.71 -19.70 11.94
C LEU A 284 13.26 -19.22 11.77
N PHE A 285 12.77 -19.11 10.53
CA PHE A 285 11.36 -18.82 10.25
C PHE A 285 10.46 -19.91 10.83
N LEU A 286 10.81 -21.18 10.60
CA LEU A 286 10.07 -22.31 11.15
C LEU A 286 10.12 -22.33 12.68
N ALA A 287 11.23 -21.92 13.30
CA ALA A 287 11.31 -21.77 14.74
C ALA A 287 10.32 -20.71 15.27
N VAL A 288 10.19 -19.55 14.62
CA VAL A 288 9.19 -18.53 15.00
C VAL A 288 7.77 -19.09 14.91
N PHE A 289 7.46 -19.84 13.85
CA PHE A 289 6.17 -20.52 13.71
C PHE A 289 5.93 -21.54 14.84
N ARG A 290 6.91 -22.39 15.14
CA ARG A 290 6.81 -23.43 16.17
C ARG A 290 6.70 -22.85 17.59
N ILE A 291 7.46 -21.81 17.91
CA ILE A 291 7.33 -21.07 19.20
C ILE A 291 5.91 -20.50 19.32
N THR A 292 5.39 -19.90 18.25
CA THR A 292 4.01 -19.36 18.23
C THR A 292 2.98 -20.47 18.46
N ARG A 293 3.18 -21.65 17.88
CA ARG A 293 2.32 -22.82 18.12
C ARG A 293 2.39 -23.31 19.56
N LEU A 294 3.58 -23.34 20.18
CA LEU A 294 3.71 -23.69 21.60
C LEU A 294 2.91 -22.75 22.51
N ARG A 295 2.95 -21.43 22.25
CA ARG A 295 2.13 -20.45 22.99
C ARG A 295 0.64 -20.80 22.97
N ILE A 296 0.14 -21.19 21.80
CA ILE A 296 -1.27 -21.56 21.60
C ILE A 296 -1.60 -22.87 22.33
N LEU A 297 -0.73 -23.88 22.22
CA LEU A 297 -0.94 -25.17 22.89
C LEU A 297 -1.00 -25.02 24.42
N VAL A 298 -0.07 -24.24 25.00
CA VAL A 298 -0.11 -23.89 26.43
C VAL A 298 -1.43 -23.19 26.79
N ALA A 299 -1.83 -22.18 26.01
CA ALA A 299 -3.07 -21.45 26.26
C ALA A 299 -4.33 -22.31 26.11
N SER A 300 -4.28 -23.37 25.30
CA SER A 300 -5.35 -24.34 25.13
C SER A 300 -5.46 -25.36 26.28
N GLY A 301 -4.56 -25.30 27.27
CA GLY A 301 -4.55 -26.16 28.45
C GLY A 301 -3.68 -27.40 28.33
N GLN A 302 -2.83 -27.51 27.30
CA GLN A 302 -1.87 -28.61 27.20
C GLN A 302 -0.78 -28.48 28.27
N SER A 303 -0.37 -29.60 28.88
CA SER A 303 0.63 -29.60 29.94
C SER A 303 2.00 -29.14 29.43
N VAL A 304 2.68 -28.33 30.24
CA VAL A 304 4.07 -27.90 30.01
C VAL A 304 4.99 -29.11 29.87
N ASP A 305 4.81 -30.14 30.69
CA ASP A 305 5.65 -31.35 30.67
C ASP A 305 5.57 -32.09 29.32
N GLU A 306 4.39 -32.13 28.69
CA GLU A 306 4.20 -32.74 27.37
C GLU A 306 4.89 -31.95 26.24
N LEU A 307 4.98 -30.63 26.43
CA LEU A 307 5.54 -29.71 25.44
C LEU A 307 7.06 -29.51 25.60
N GLN A 308 7.64 -29.93 26.72
CA GLN A 308 9.05 -29.72 27.08
C GLN A 308 10.01 -30.21 25.98
N THR A 309 9.87 -31.46 25.54
CA THR A 309 10.70 -32.05 24.48
C THR A 309 10.60 -31.27 23.16
N THR A 310 9.42 -30.71 22.86
CA THR A 310 9.21 -29.90 21.67
C THR A 310 9.95 -28.56 21.78
N ALA A 311 9.85 -27.89 22.93
CA ALA A 311 10.60 -26.66 23.21
C ALA A 311 12.11 -26.87 23.12
N GLU A 312 12.63 -27.95 23.70
CA GLU A 312 14.04 -28.33 23.63
C GLU A 312 14.52 -28.56 22.20
N THR A 313 13.72 -29.26 21.39
CA THR A 313 14.04 -29.51 19.98
C THR A 313 14.13 -28.20 19.17
N ILE A 314 13.18 -27.28 19.41
CA ILE A 314 13.18 -25.97 18.75
C ILE A 314 14.41 -25.16 19.17
N ALA A 315 14.65 -25.03 20.48
CA ALA A 315 15.78 -24.27 21.00
C ALA A 315 17.12 -24.84 20.52
N HIS A 316 17.27 -26.17 20.50
CA HIS A 316 18.46 -26.84 19.99
C HIS A 316 18.70 -26.51 18.51
N SER A 317 17.65 -26.54 17.69
CA SER A 317 17.72 -26.20 16.27
C SER A 317 18.16 -24.75 16.05
N VAL A 318 17.60 -23.81 16.83
CA VAL A 318 17.99 -22.39 16.76
C VAL A 318 19.43 -22.18 17.21
N HIS A 319 19.85 -22.75 18.34
CA HIS A 319 21.22 -22.60 18.87
C HIS A 319 22.27 -23.18 17.93
N ARG A 320 22.01 -24.33 17.29
CA ARG A 320 22.95 -24.97 16.34
C ARG A 320 22.94 -24.39 14.94
N PHE A 321 21.99 -23.51 14.61
CA PHE A 321 21.92 -22.92 13.28
C PHE A 321 23.22 -22.16 12.93
N PRO A 322 23.92 -22.53 11.84
CA PRO A 322 25.17 -21.87 11.43
C PRO A 322 24.84 -20.54 10.75
N THR A 323 25.40 -19.44 11.25
CA THR A 323 25.11 -18.11 10.71
C THR A 323 25.95 -17.76 9.49
N THR A 324 27.14 -18.37 9.35
CA THR A 324 28.08 -18.12 8.24
C THR A 324 27.88 -19.07 7.09
N ASP A 325 27.74 -20.38 7.35
CA ASP A 325 27.87 -21.46 6.36
C ASP A 325 26.59 -22.28 6.23
N TRP A 326 25.48 -21.60 5.95
CA TRP A 326 24.19 -22.25 5.71
C TRP A 326 23.77 -22.17 4.24
N THR A 327 22.84 -23.02 3.84
CA THR A 327 22.38 -23.14 2.45
C THR A 327 20.85 -23.06 2.38
N GLU A 328 20.36 -22.57 1.25
CA GLU A 328 18.94 -22.55 0.89
C GLU A 328 18.80 -23.00 -0.56
N SER A 329 17.57 -23.38 -0.93
CA SER A 329 17.21 -23.65 -2.33
C SER A 329 17.18 -22.39 -3.21
N TYR A 330 17.22 -21.19 -2.63
CA TYR A 330 17.23 -19.92 -3.33
C TYR A 330 18.59 -19.21 -3.23
N ALA A 331 18.83 -18.25 -4.14
CA ALA A 331 20.05 -17.45 -4.13
C ALA A 331 20.11 -16.57 -2.88
N LEU A 332 21.20 -16.70 -2.13
CA LEU A 332 21.46 -15.90 -0.93
C LEU A 332 22.16 -14.59 -1.28
N PRO A 333 22.00 -13.53 -0.46
CA PRO A 333 22.78 -12.30 -0.60
C PRO A 333 24.28 -12.54 -0.48
N ASP A 334 25.08 -11.59 -0.99
CA ASP A 334 26.54 -11.60 -0.85
C ASP A 334 26.98 -11.59 0.63
N ASP A 335 28.05 -12.31 0.92
CA ASP A 335 28.75 -12.27 2.21
C ASP A 335 29.52 -10.92 2.28
N PRO A 336 29.29 -10.03 3.28
CA PRO A 336 28.97 -10.29 4.69
C PRO A 336 27.52 -10.05 5.13
N LEU A 337 26.62 -9.61 4.24
CA LEU A 337 25.24 -9.24 4.61
C LEU A 337 24.42 -10.45 5.05
N ARG A 338 24.58 -11.56 4.33
CA ARG A 338 23.96 -12.85 4.66
C ARG A 338 24.24 -13.28 6.10
N SER A 339 25.50 -13.23 6.51
CA SER A 339 25.94 -13.67 7.83
C SER A 339 25.37 -12.80 8.96
N LEU A 340 25.27 -11.48 8.73
CA LEU A 340 24.65 -10.54 9.68
C LEU A 340 23.15 -10.78 9.85
N LEU A 341 22.42 -10.97 8.74
CA LEU A 341 20.98 -11.25 8.76
C LEU A 341 20.69 -12.61 9.44
N ALA A 342 21.50 -13.64 9.16
CA ALA A 342 21.35 -14.92 9.83
C ALA A 342 21.53 -14.80 11.36
N ALA A 343 22.55 -14.06 11.81
CA ALA A 343 22.84 -13.86 13.23
C ALA A 343 21.75 -13.05 13.96
N ILE A 344 21.28 -11.95 13.36
CA ILE A 344 20.26 -11.09 13.98
C ILE A 344 18.92 -11.82 14.13
N PHE A 345 18.50 -12.59 13.13
CA PHE A 345 17.28 -13.40 13.22
C PHE A 345 17.42 -14.54 14.23
N LYS A 346 18.60 -15.15 14.35
CA LYS A 346 18.86 -16.21 15.33
C LYS A 346 18.65 -15.70 16.75
N VAL A 347 19.28 -14.57 17.09
CA VAL A 347 19.14 -13.97 18.42
C VAL A 347 17.71 -13.47 18.67
N ALA A 348 17.06 -12.87 17.67
CA ALA A 348 15.67 -12.46 17.79
C ALA A 348 14.71 -13.64 18.02
N ALA A 349 14.94 -14.80 17.39
CA ALA A 349 14.14 -16.00 17.61
C ALA A 349 14.34 -16.59 19.02
N ILE A 350 15.58 -16.58 19.54
CA ILE A 350 15.87 -16.97 20.92
C ILE A 350 15.13 -16.04 21.90
N LEU A 351 15.29 -14.73 21.71
CA LEU A 351 14.68 -13.73 22.57
C LEU A 351 13.14 -13.78 22.49
N TYR A 352 12.58 -14.07 21.32
CA TYR A 352 11.14 -14.31 21.18
C TYR A 352 10.68 -15.53 22.01
N GLY A 353 11.43 -16.64 21.99
CA GLY A 353 11.16 -17.80 22.85
C GLY A 353 11.16 -17.44 24.34
N LEU A 354 12.17 -16.69 24.79
CA LEU A 354 12.31 -16.23 26.18
C LEU A 354 11.18 -15.28 26.61
N LEU A 355 10.74 -14.37 25.73
CA LEU A 355 9.74 -13.35 26.06
C LEU A 355 8.30 -13.86 26.02
N SER A 356 8.03 -14.93 25.28
CA SER A 356 6.67 -15.32 24.90
C SER A 356 6.21 -16.67 25.45
N LEU A 357 7.13 -17.54 25.88
CA LEU A 357 6.81 -18.83 26.48
C LEU A 357 6.82 -18.76 28.02
N PRO A 358 6.10 -19.67 28.71
CA PRO A 358 6.25 -19.84 30.16
C PRO A 358 7.70 -20.21 30.54
N PRO A 359 8.15 -19.90 31.77
CA PRO A 359 9.53 -20.11 32.21
C PRO A 359 10.11 -21.50 31.92
N ASP A 360 9.35 -22.56 32.16
CA ASP A 360 9.79 -23.95 31.95
C ASP A 360 10.09 -24.25 30.48
N LEU A 361 9.23 -23.78 29.57
CA LEU A 361 9.42 -23.91 28.12
C LEU A 361 10.41 -22.89 27.55
N ALA A 362 10.63 -21.77 28.25
CA ALA A 362 11.61 -20.75 27.89
C ALA A 362 13.04 -21.18 28.26
N ARG A 363 13.21 -22.01 29.29
CA ARG A 363 14.52 -22.49 29.78
C ARG A 363 15.46 -23.01 28.69
N PRO A 364 15.04 -23.89 27.75
CA PRO A 364 15.92 -24.36 26.68
C PRO A 364 16.46 -23.23 25.79
N PHE A 365 15.73 -22.12 25.64
CA PHE A 365 16.16 -20.98 24.84
C PHE A 365 17.24 -20.15 25.53
N ALA A 366 17.31 -20.14 26.87
CA ALA A 366 18.36 -19.47 27.62
C ALA A 366 19.76 -20.08 27.35
N GLY A 367 19.80 -21.39 27.04
CA GLY A 367 21.03 -22.09 26.67
C GLY A 367 22.10 -21.98 27.77
N SER A 368 23.33 -21.64 27.38
CA SER A 368 24.46 -21.49 28.32
C SER A 368 24.38 -20.25 29.22
N TYR A 369 23.41 -19.36 28.98
CA TYR A 369 23.19 -18.16 29.79
C TYR A 369 22.13 -18.37 30.87
N TRP A 370 21.67 -19.61 31.03
CA TRP A 370 20.92 -20.01 32.20
C TRP A 370 21.84 -20.04 33.42
N ASP A 371 21.56 -19.19 34.40
CA ASP A 371 22.29 -19.13 35.66
C ASP A 371 21.42 -19.65 36.81
N ASP A 372 21.68 -20.89 37.26
CA ASP A 372 20.96 -21.50 38.38
C ASP A 372 21.14 -20.74 39.71
N ALA A 373 22.14 -19.86 39.81
CA ALA A 373 22.38 -19.01 40.98
C ALA A 373 21.63 -17.66 40.91
N ALA A 374 21.07 -17.30 39.75
CA ALA A 374 20.28 -16.08 39.60
C ALA A 374 18.91 -16.22 40.26
N ASN A 375 18.42 -15.11 40.83
CA ASN A 375 17.05 -15.06 41.39
C ASN A 375 15.97 -15.31 40.31
N ASP A 376 16.25 -14.90 39.06
CA ASP A 376 15.43 -15.20 37.89
C ASP A 376 16.35 -15.54 36.70
N PRO A 377 16.62 -16.83 36.45
CA PRO A 377 17.51 -17.27 35.38
C PRO A 377 17.01 -16.93 33.97
N VAL A 378 15.68 -16.93 33.77
CA VAL A 378 15.05 -16.57 32.48
C VAL A 378 15.29 -15.09 32.20
N GLU A 379 15.13 -14.24 33.21
CA GLU A 379 15.32 -12.82 33.10
C GLU A 379 16.78 -12.43 32.81
N SER A 380 17.74 -13.09 33.46
CA SER A 380 19.17 -12.89 33.17
C SER A 380 19.51 -13.21 31.71
N ALA A 381 19.03 -14.36 31.20
CA ALA A 381 19.22 -14.74 29.80
C ALA A 381 18.51 -13.78 28.84
N ARG A 382 17.30 -13.32 29.18
CA ARG A 382 16.55 -12.32 28.39
C ARG A 382 17.34 -11.03 28.25
N LEU A 383 17.89 -10.50 29.35
CA LEU A 383 18.71 -9.28 29.36
C LEU A 383 19.95 -9.43 28.47
N HIS A 384 20.65 -10.57 28.58
CA HIS A 384 21.83 -10.86 27.76
C HIS A 384 21.52 -10.89 26.26
N TYR A 385 20.49 -11.63 25.84
CA TYR A 385 20.10 -11.69 24.44
C TYR A 385 19.48 -10.39 23.91
N ARG A 386 18.82 -9.61 24.77
CA ARG A 386 18.34 -8.26 24.44
C ARG A 386 19.52 -7.35 24.06
N ASP A 387 20.53 -7.28 24.91
CA ASP A 387 21.67 -6.39 24.70
C ASP A 387 22.49 -6.84 23.49
N MET A 388 22.69 -8.16 23.32
CA MET A 388 23.30 -8.74 22.12
C MET A 388 22.52 -8.38 20.84
N LEU A 389 21.18 -8.44 20.87
CA LEU A 389 20.36 -8.08 19.72
C LEU A 389 20.50 -6.59 19.38
N LEU A 390 20.48 -5.73 20.39
CA LEU A 390 20.64 -4.29 20.23
C LEU A 390 21.98 -3.95 19.56
N ASP A 391 23.06 -4.56 20.04
CA ASP A 391 24.42 -4.34 19.51
C ASP A 391 24.57 -4.76 18.04
N MET A 392 23.80 -5.76 17.60
CA MET A 392 23.78 -6.20 16.20
C MET A 392 22.88 -5.35 15.30
N VAL A 393 21.77 -4.81 15.82
CA VAL A 393 20.76 -4.09 15.04
C VAL A 393 21.32 -2.81 14.43
N TRP A 394 22.03 -1.99 15.20
CA TRP A 394 22.50 -0.68 14.72
C TRP A 394 23.57 -0.75 13.63
N PRO A 395 24.59 -1.63 13.72
CA PRO A 395 25.52 -1.84 12.62
C PRO A 395 24.84 -2.41 11.38
N THR A 396 23.90 -3.34 11.56
CA THR A 396 23.18 -3.99 10.45
C THR A 396 22.27 -2.98 9.72
N ALA A 397 21.56 -2.13 10.46
CA ALA A 397 20.71 -1.06 9.95
C ALA A 397 21.44 -0.05 9.03
N LYS A 398 22.77 0.04 9.12
CA LYS A 398 23.57 0.88 8.21
C LYS A 398 23.85 0.22 6.86
N LYS A 399 23.71 -1.11 6.79
CA LYS A 399 24.05 -1.92 5.61
C LYS A 399 22.82 -2.49 4.89
N VAL A 400 21.68 -2.54 5.57
CA VAL A 400 20.40 -2.99 5.00
C VAL A 400 19.32 -1.94 5.20
N GLN A 401 18.31 -1.94 4.33
CA GLN A 401 17.11 -1.15 4.51
C GLN A 401 16.42 -1.50 5.84
N LEU A 402 16.14 -0.49 6.66
CA LEU A 402 15.60 -0.64 8.02
C LEU A 402 14.30 -1.46 8.09
N SER A 403 13.45 -1.37 7.07
CA SER A 403 12.16 -2.09 7.00
C SER A 403 12.31 -3.61 7.10
N ARG A 404 13.44 -4.17 6.64
CA ARG A 404 13.77 -5.59 6.73
C ARG A 404 13.98 -6.07 8.15
N LEU A 405 14.24 -5.15 9.07
CA LEU A 405 14.42 -5.41 10.49
C LEU A 405 13.13 -5.13 11.28
N SER A 406 11.99 -4.93 10.61
CA SER A 406 10.71 -4.58 11.24
C SER A 406 10.28 -5.58 12.33
N TRP A 407 10.37 -6.88 12.08
CA TRP A 407 10.10 -7.88 13.12
C TRP A 407 11.15 -7.89 14.23
N ILE A 408 12.41 -7.58 13.93
CA ILE A 408 13.45 -7.44 14.94
C ILE A 408 13.13 -6.26 15.89
N PHE A 409 12.66 -5.15 15.35
CA PHE A 409 12.13 -4.03 16.16
C PHE A 409 10.89 -4.43 16.95
N ALA A 410 10.03 -5.30 16.39
CA ALA A 410 8.87 -5.87 17.08
C ALA A 410 9.29 -6.65 18.35
N VAL A 411 10.34 -7.46 18.25
CA VAL A 411 10.91 -8.21 19.40
C VAL A 411 11.60 -7.26 20.38
N LEU A 412 12.46 -6.36 19.88
CA LEU A 412 13.19 -5.40 20.71
C LEU A 412 12.25 -4.50 21.52
N GLY A 413 11.17 -4.01 20.92
CA GLY A 413 10.23 -3.14 21.63
C GLY A 413 9.58 -3.80 22.84
N VAL A 414 9.33 -5.12 22.80
CA VAL A 414 8.88 -5.87 23.97
C VAL A 414 10.01 -6.02 24.99
N ALA A 415 11.21 -6.34 24.52
CA ALA A 415 12.39 -6.58 25.35
C ALA A 415 12.88 -5.33 26.10
N TYR A 416 12.52 -4.12 25.66
CA TYR A 416 12.97 -2.86 26.24
C TYR A 416 11.95 -2.15 27.14
N LEU A 417 10.92 -2.86 27.64
CA LEU A 417 10.00 -2.31 28.65
C LEU A 417 10.75 -1.75 29.87
N ASP A 418 11.74 -2.51 30.34
CA ASP A 418 12.55 -2.27 31.54
C ASP A 418 13.87 -1.54 31.23
N GLY A 419 14.10 -1.17 29.97
CA GLY A 419 15.35 -0.57 29.53
C GLY A 419 15.38 0.96 29.64
N PRO A 420 16.56 1.57 29.43
CA PRO A 420 16.72 3.02 29.45
C PRO A 420 15.83 3.75 28.43
N GLU A 421 15.29 4.92 28.82
CA GLU A 421 14.38 5.72 27.99
C GLU A 421 15.05 6.20 26.69
N ASP A 422 16.36 6.48 26.71
CA ASP A 422 17.10 6.90 25.52
C ASP A 422 17.13 5.81 24.44
N VAL A 423 17.22 4.53 24.84
CA VAL A 423 17.18 3.39 23.92
C VAL A 423 15.76 3.21 23.36
N GLN A 424 14.73 3.32 24.20
CA GLN A 424 13.33 3.32 23.77
C GLN A 424 13.07 4.41 22.71
N GLN A 425 13.56 5.64 22.93
CA GLN A 425 13.44 6.72 21.95
C GLN A 425 14.17 6.42 20.65
N ARG A 426 15.32 5.75 20.72
CA ARG A 426 16.10 5.33 19.54
C ARG A 426 15.34 4.31 18.69
N ILE A 427 14.68 3.33 19.32
CA ILE A 427 13.78 2.38 18.64
C ILE A 427 12.65 3.15 17.93
N LEU A 428 11.97 4.08 18.61
CA LEU A 428 10.92 4.89 18.00
C LEU A 428 11.45 5.74 16.84
N GLN A 429 12.68 6.26 16.94
CA GLN A 429 13.31 7.02 15.86
C GLN A 429 13.56 6.15 14.61
N SER A 430 14.01 4.90 14.80
CA SER A 430 14.14 3.95 13.69
C SER A 430 12.80 3.64 13.04
N LEU A 431 11.73 3.46 13.82
CA LEU A 431 10.39 3.24 13.29
C LEU A 431 9.86 4.47 12.52
N ARG A 432 10.12 5.70 13.01
CA ARG A 432 9.78 6.93 12.26
C ARG A 432 10.58 7.05 10.96
N ALA A 433 11.82 6.57 10.94
CA ALA A 433 12.62 6.50 9.71
C ALA A 433 12.01 5.51 8.72
N ILE A 434 11.58 4.32 9.19
CA ILE A 434 10.85 3.34 8.37
C ILE A 434 9.57 3.96 7.82
N LEU A 435 8.77 4.63 8.65
CA LEU A 435 7.51 5.26 8.24
C LEU A 435 7.65 6.24 7.06
N ARG A 436 8.82 6.88 6.91
CA ARG A 436 9.10 7.83 5.83
C ARG A 436 9.58 7.17 4.54
N MET A 437 9.74 5.85 4.51
CA MET A 437 10.16 5.12 3.32
C MET A 437 8.99 4.92 2.36
N GLU A 438 9.24 5.06 1.06
CA GLU A 438 8.20 5.01 0.01
C GLU A 438 7.64 3.59 -0.23
N ASP A 439 8.36 2.56 0.20
CA ASP A 439 8.13 1.15 -0.13
C ASP A 439 7.70 0.27 1.07
N VAL A 440 7.41 0.85 2.25
CA VAL A 440 7.06 0.07 3.46
C VAL A 440 5.57 -0.08 3.81
N GLY A 441 5.18 -1.14 4.50
CA GLY A 441 3.87 -1.42 5.08
C GLY A 441 3.53 -0.58 6.30
N GLY A 442 2.33 -0.80 6.84
CA GLY A 442 1.81 -0.09 8.02
C GLY A 442 2.46 -0.51 9.36
N GLY A 443 3.35 -1.51 9.36
CA GLY A 443 3.88 -2.11 10.59
C GLY A 443 4.58 -1.12 11.52
N ALA A 444 5.33 -0.17 10.95
CA ALA A 444 5.99 0.87 11.71
C ALA A 444 4.99 1.80 12.41
N ALA A 445 3.89 2.15 11.75
CA ALA A 445 2.82 2.94 12.34
C ALA A 445 2.15 2.19 13.51
N THR A 446 1.88 0.90 13.33
CA THR A 446 1.35 0.03 14.40
C THR A 446 2.25 0.05 15.63
N MET A 447 3.55 -0.20 15.44
CA MET A 447 4.53 -0.23 16.53
C MET A 447 4.71 1.14 17.20
N LEU A 448 4.71 2.24 16.43
CA LEU A 448 4.78 3.61 16.96
C LEU A 448 3.60 3.96 17.87
N LYS A 449 2.42 3.41 17.61
CA LYS A 449 1.23 3.59 18.44
C LYS A 449 1.23 2.67 19.67
N MET A 450 1.72 1.44 19.51
CA MET A 450 1.65 0.38 20.52
C MET A 450 2.73 0.51 21.60
N PHE A 451 4.00 0.71 21.22
CA PHE A 451 5.11 0.68 22.18
C PHE A 451 5.02 1.72 23.30
N PRO A 452 4.68 3.01 23.05
CA PRO A 452 4.57 3.97 24.14
C PRO A 452 3.50 3.58 25.18
N LEU A 453 2.38 2.99 24.74
CA LEU A 453 1.32 2.52 25.62
C LEU A 453 1.75 1.31 26.44
N TYR A 454 2.44 0.36 25.80
CA TYR A 454 3.00 -0.81 26.46
C TYR A 454 4.06 -0.40 27.48
N TRP A 455 4.99 0.48 27.12
CA TRP A 455 6.04 0.95 28.02
C TRP A 455 5.50 1.69 29.24
N ALA A 456 4.51 2.56 29.03
CA ALA A 456 3.82 3.24 30.13
C ALA A 456 3.04 2.30 31.05
N SER A 457 2.66 1.09 30.58
CA SER A 457 1.91 0.13 31.39
C SER A 457 2.75 -0.51 32.51
N GLY A 458 4.07 -0.61 32.32
CA GLY A 458 4.99 -1.29 33.24
C GLY A 458 4.76 -2.80 33.38
N LYS A 459 3.87 -3.41 32.59
CA LYS A 459 3.55 -4.84 32.67
C LYS A 459 4.39 -5.64 31.69
N LEU A 460 5.28 -6.48 32.20
CA LEU A 460 6.07 -7.40 31.40
C LEU A 460 5.18 -8.47 30.73
N GLY A 461 5.61 -8.91 29.55
CA GLY A 461 5.06 -10.07 28.86
C GLY A 461 4.65 -9.78 27.43
N TRP A 462 4.87 -10.77 26.55
CA TRP A 462 4.57 -10.66 25.13
C TRP A 462 3.10 -10.30 24.85
N GLU A 463 2.17 -10.93 25.57
CA GLU A 463 0.72 -10.70 25.46
C GLU A 463 0.29 -9.30 25.95
N GLN A 464 1.08 -8.65 26.82
CA GLN A 464 0.78 -7.30 27.29
C GLN A 464 1.07 -6.26 26.20
N CYS A 465 2.12 -6.47 25.41
CA CYS A 465 2.42 -5.63 24.25
C CYS A 465 1.46 -5.95 23.10
N TYR A 466 1.34 -7.23 22.74
CA TYR A 466 0.52 -7.72 21.63
C TYR A 466 -0.86 -8.22 22.09
N TYR A 467 -1.57 -7.39 22.88
CA TYR A 467 -2.90 -7.71 23.43
C TYR A 467 -4.02 -7.79 22.37
N LYS A 468 -3.73 -7.33 21.16
CA LYS A 468 -4.58 -7.43 19.98
C LYS A 468 -3.71 -7.77 18.76
N PRO A 469 -4.28 -8.31 17.68
CA PRO A 469 -3.50 -8.60 16.48
C PRO A 469 -2.79 -7.37 15.91
N CYS A 470 -1.48 -7.46 15.80
CA CYS A 470 -0.65 -6.38 15.26
C CYS A 470 0.08 -6.84 14.00
N GLN A 471 -0.14 -6.11 12.92
CA GLN A 471 0.70 -6.20 11.73
C GLN A 471 1.98 -5.40 11.99
N VAL A 472 3.14 -6.05 11.98
CA VAL A 472 4.44 -5.43 12.32
C VAL A 472 5.42 -5.38 11.15
N LEU A 473 5.17 -6.13 10.07
CA LEU A 473 6.05 -6.14 8.90
C LEU A 473 5.97 -4.81 8.13
N CYS A 474 7.10 -4.37 7.59
CA CYS A 474 7.25 -3.14 6.85
C CYS A 474 7.79 -3.44 5.46
#